data_AF-A0A4D4L9M6-F1
#
_entry.id   AF-A0A4D4L9M6-F1
#
_cell.length_a   1.000
_cell.length_b   1.000
_cell.length_c   1.000
_cell.angle_alpha   90.00
_cell.angle_beta   90.00
_cell.angle_gamma   90.00
#
_symmetry.space_group_name_H-M   'P 1'
#
loop_
_entity.id
_entity.type
_entity.pdbx_description
1 polymer ?
#
loop_
_entity_poly.entity_id
_entity_poly.type
_entity_poly.pdbx_seq_one_letter_code
_entity_poly.pdbx_strand_id
1 'polypeptide(L)'
;MITKLCGRDRRPRPPVRARTSRWAGRGIAQLIVMVLVVEVVMAATTVQALFVGPVRAPATRPSLPVAKPFFPATTRFYVDPHNPAATWVRDHPHDRRAAAIARRIAAEPQAAWLTETNESLIEQRARDLVRTAAAQRRLPVLVTYTIPQRDCQQLSSGGAGDTAAYRRWSDALTRG
;
A
#
# COMPACT_ATOMS: atom_id res chain seq x y z
N MET A 1 33.45 -40.89 -53.68
CA MET A 1 33.78 -41.15 -55.08
C MET A 1 33.81 -39.81 -55.83
N ILE A 2 34.99 -39.43 -56.30
CA ILE A 2 35.24 -38.65 -57.53
C ILE A 2 34.74 -37.20 -57.62
N THR A 3 35.69 -36.30 -57.34
CA THR A 3 36.10 -35.06 -58.03
C THR A 3 35.32 -34.62 -59.29
N LYS A 4 34.99 -33.32 -59.36
CA LYS A 4 35.11 -32.55 -60.62
C LYS A 4 35.39 -31.06 -60.39
N LEU A 5 36.55 -30.63 -60.87
CA LEU A 5 37.03 -29.26 -61.05
C LEU A 5 36.37 -28.62 -62.29
N CYS A 6 36.07 -27.31 -62.22
CA CYS A 6 36.07 -26.27 -63.30
C CYS A 6 35.08 -25.15 -62.91
N GLY A 7 35.35 -23.85 -62.96
CA GLY A 7 36.50 -23.09 -63.45
C GLY A 7 36.45 -21.67 -62.86
N ARG A 8 37.60 -21.00 -62.80
CA ARG A 8 37.72 -19.62 -62.34
C ARG A 8 37.16 -18.67 -63.39
N ASP A 9 36.03 -18.05 -63.08
CA ASP A 9 35.49 -16.94 -63.85
C ASP A 9 36.09 -15.62 -63.34
N ARG A 10 37.02 -15.03 -64.10
CA ARG A 10 37.63 -13.73 -63.78
C ARG A 10 36.69 -12.61 -64.23
N ARG A 11 35.78 -12.18 -63.35
CA ARG A 11 34.98 -10.98 -63.60
C ARG A 11 35.78 -9.69 -63.34
N PRO A 12 35.66 -8.66 -64.19
CA PRO A 12 36.31 -7.37 -63.95
C PRO A 12 35.72 -6.68 -62.72
N ARG A 13 36.57 -6.03 -61.92
CA ARG A 13 36.15 -5.25 -60.75
C ARG A 13 35.37 -4.00 -61.21
N PRO A 14 34.19 -3.71 -60.65
CA PRO A 14 33.48 -2.47 -60.95
C PRO A 14 34.25 -1.26 -60.40
N PRO A 15 34.07 -0.05 -60.98
CA PRO A 15 34.72 1.16 -60.47
C PRO A 15 34.20 1.51 -59.08
N VAL A 16 35.11 2.04 -58.24
CA VAL A 16 34.79 2.54 -56.90
C VAL A 16 33.80 3.70 -57.03
N ARG A 17 32.53 3.48 -56.70
CA ARG A 17 31.56 4.58 -56.53
C ARG A 17 31.96 5.37 -55.29
N ALA A 18 32.17 6.68 -55.48
CA ALA A 18 32.31 7.62 -54.38
C ALA A 18 31.09 7.51 -53.45
N ARG A 19 31.34 7.18 -52.18
CA ARG A 19 30.33 7.06 -51.14
C ARG A 19 29.92 8.47 -50.72
N THR A 20 28.97 9.08 -51.43
CA THR A 20 28.40 10.37 -51.02
C THR A 20 27.75 10.19 -49.63
N SER A 21 28.12 11.06 -48.70
CA SER A 21 27.74 10.91 -47.30
C SER A 21 26.22 11.10 -47.16
N ARG A 22 25.50 10.01 -46.86
CA ARG A 22 24.07 10.06 -46.48
C ARG A 22 23.84 10.62 -45.07
N TRP A 23 24.88 11.19 -44.45
CA TRP A 23 24.85 11.69 -43.07
C TRP A 23 24.07 13.01 -42.93
N ALA A 24 24.14 13.89 -43.93
CA ALA A 24 23.44 15.18 -43.88
C ALA A 24 21.91 15.03 -43.88
N GLY A 25 21.35 14.08 -44.65
CA GLY A 25 19.89 13.87 -44.72
C GLY A 25 19.28 13.24 -43.46
N ARG A 26 20.06 12.43 -42.73
CA ARG A 26 19.61 11.82 -41.46
C ARG A 26 19.53 12.84 -40.32
N GLY A 27 20.45 13.80 -40.28
CA GLY A 27 20.42 14.88 -39.29
C GLY A 27 19.21 15.80 -39.45
N ILE A 28 18.87 16.18 -40.69
CA ILE A 28 17.69 17.01 -40.98
C ILE A 28 16.40 16.26 -40.62
N ALA A 29 16.30 14.97 -40.98
CA ALA A 29 15.13 14.16 -40.64
C ALA A 29 14.96 13.99 -39.11
N GLN A 30 16.04 13.77 -38.35
CA GLN A 30 15.97 13.69 -36.89
C GLN A 30 15.60 15.02 -36.23
N LEU A 31 16.08 16.15 -36.76
CA LEU A 31 15.69 17.48 -36.27
C LEU A 31 14.21 17.76 -36.53
N ILE A 32 13.68 17.40 -37.70
CA ILE A 32 12.26 17.53 -38.02
C ILE A 32 11.41 16.67 -37.08
N VAL A 33 11.82 15.42 -36.82
CA VAL A 33 11.11 14.54 -35.87
C VAL A 33 11.14 15.10 -34.44
N MET A 34 12.29 15.61 -33.98
CA MET A 34 12.42 16.26 -32.67
C MET A 34 11.49 17.47 -32.55
N VAL A 35 11.49 18.37 -33.55
CA VAL A 35 10.63 19.55 -33.56
C VAL A 35 9.15 19.16 -33.57
N LEU A 36 8.75 18.18 -34.37
CA LEU A 36 7.38 17.68 -34.40
C LEU A 36 6.96 17.05 -33.07
N VAL A 37 7.85 16.31 -32.41
CA VAL A 37 7.59 15.75 -31.07
C VAL A 37 7.43 16.87 -30.04
N VAL A 38 8.28 17.90 -30.07
CA VAL A 38 8.19 19.05 -29.17
C VAL A 38 6.87 19.81 -29.38
N GLU A 39 6.50 20.10 -30.63
CA GLU A 39 5.21 20.75 -30.97
C GLU A 39 4.01 19.93 -30.47
N VAL A 40 4.00 18.62 -30.68
CA VAL A 40 2.92 17.74 -30.22
C VAL A 40 2.84 17.70 -28.69
N VAL A 41 3.99 17.68 -27.99
CA VAL A 41 4.04 17.71 -26.51
C VAL A 41 3.56 19.07 -25.97
N MET A 42 3.94 20.18 -26.60
CA MET A 42 3.50 21.52 -26.21
C MET A 42 2.00 21.75 -26.47
N ALA A 43 1.46 21.21 -27.58
CA ALA A 43 0.03 21.22 -27.85
C ALA A 43 -0.78 20.36 -26.86
N ALA A 44 -0.26 19.20 -26.46
CA ALA A 44 -0.93 18.33 -25.48
C ALA A 44 -1.02 18.97 -24.08
N THR A 45 0.02 19.71 -23.66
CA THR A 45 0.02 20.40 -22.35
C THR A 45 -0.90 21.61 -22.30
N THR A 46 -1.07 22.35 -23.41
CA THR A 46 -1.96 23.52 -23.47
C THR A 46 -3.44 23.13 -23.49
N VAL A 47 -3.79 22.00 -24.08
CA VAL A 47 -5.17 21.48 -24.06
C VAL A 47 -5.57 20.99 -22.66
N GLN A 48 -4.65 20.41 -21.89
CA GLN A 48 -4.91 19.97 -20.51
C GLN A 48 -5.28 21.12 -19.56
N ALA A 49 -4.71 22.32 -19.77
CA ALA A 49 -5.01 23.49 -18.95
C ALA A 49 -6.43 24.05 -19.17
N LEU A 50 -7.05 23.78 -20.32
CA LEU A 50 -8.42 24.23 -20.64
C LEU A 50 -9.52 23.34 -20.03
N PHE A 51 -9.18 22.15 -19.55
CA PHE A 51 -10.13 21.22 -18.90
C PHE A 51 -10.09 21.27 -17.36
N VAL A 52 -9.19 22.07 -16.78
CA VAL A 52 -9.21 22.35 -15.33
C VAL A 52 -10.27 23.41 -15.08
N GLY A 53 -11.53 22.98 -14.96
CA GLY A 53 -12.61 23.84 -14.49
C GLY A 53 -12.28 24.45 -13.11
N PRO A 54 -12.93 25.56 -12.72
CA PRO A 54 -12.66 26.20 -11.45
C PRO A 54 -12.80 25.19 -10.32
N VAL A 55 -11.71 24.97 -9.58
CA VAL A 55 -11.69 24.12 -8.39
C VAL A 55 -12.69 24.74 -7.42
N ARG A 56 -13.87 24.10 -7.29
CA ARG A 56 -14.87 24.52 -6.32
C ARG A 56 -14.24 24.36 -4.95
N ALA A 57 -14.00 25.49 -4.28
CA ALA A 57 -13.45 25.48 -2.93
C ALA A 57 -14.29 24.52 -2.07
N PRO A 58 -13.66 23.62 -1.30
CA PRO A 58 -14.40 22.72 -0.45
C PRO A 58 -15.30 23.57 0.45
N ALA A 59 -16.61 23.30 0.42
CA ALA A 59 -17.53 23.93 1.35
C ALA A 59 -17.00 23.64 2.77
N THR A 60 -16.75 24.70 3.54
CA THR A 60 -16.33 24.60 4.94
C THR A 60 -17.45 23.90 5.70
N ARG A 61 -17.34 22.58 5.85
CA ARG A 61 -18.26 21.82 6.69
C ARG A 61 -18.02 22.28 8.13
N PRO A 62 -19.07 22.62 8.89
CA PRO A 62 -18.91 22.90 10.30
C PRO A 62 -18.30 21.67 10.97
N SER A 63 -17.11 21.83 11.54
CA SER A 63 -16.49 20.81 12.36
C SER A 63 -17.31 20.69 13.64
N LEU A 64 -17.95 19.55 13.85
CA LEU A 64 -18.52 19.24 15.16
C LEU A 64 -17.38 19.29 16.19
N PRO A 65 -17.54 19.99 17.32
CA PRO A 65 -16.55 19.98 18.37
C PRO A 65 -16.44 18.56 18.92
N VAL A 66 -15.40 17.84 18.52
CA VAL A 66 -15.05 16.55 19.14
C VAL A 66 -14.42 16.88 20.48
N ALA A 67 -15.14 16.60 21.56
CA ALA A 67 -14.58 16.71 22.90
C ALA A 67 -13.31 15.85 22.97
N LYS A 68 -12.20 16.43 23.42
CA LYS A 68 -10.98 15.66 23.64
C LYS A 68 -11.29 14.62 24.72
N PRO A 69 -11.07 13.31 24.46
CA PRO A 69 -11.27 12.32 25.50
C PRO A 69 -10.35 12.61 26.67
N PHE A 70 -10.91 12.67 27.88
CA PHE A 70 -10.15 12.88 29.11
C PHE A 70 -9.84 11.51 29.74
N PHE A 71 -8.54 11.21 29.87
CA PHE A 71 -8.07 10.01 30.57
C PHE A 71 -7.38 10.46 31.87
N PRO A 72 -7.95 10.19 33.05
CA PRO A 72 -7.29 10.48 34.32
C PRO A 72 -5.89 9.87 34.37
N ALA A 73 -4.94 10.49 35.09
CA ALA A 73 -3.60 9.90 35.31
C ALA A 73 -3.65 8.53 36.02
N THR A 74 -4.76 8.23 36.70
CA THR A 74 -5.05 6.95 37.32
C THR A 74 -5.57 5.89 36.34
N THR A 75 -5.75 6.23 35.06
CA THR A 75 -6.15 5.27 34.02
C THR A 75 -5.15 4.13 33.99
N ARG A 76 -5.68 2.92 33.87
CA ARG A 76 -4.91 1.71 33.79
C ARG A 76 -5.31 0.98 32.52
N PHE A 77 -4.37 0.78 31.61
CA PHE A 77 -4.66 0.09 30.37
C PHE A 77 -4.76 -1.42 30.60
N TYR A 78 -5.55 -2.06 29.74
CA TYR A 78 -5.78 -3.50 29.75
C TYR A 78 -4.58 -4.23 29.14
N VAL A 79 -4.19 -5.32 29.77
CA VAL A 79 -3.20 -6.27 29.26
C VAL A 79 -3.97 -7.50 28.82
N ASP A 80 -3.98 -7.77 27.51
CA ASP A 80 -4.63 -8.97 26.99
C ASP A 80 -3.82 -10.23 27.37
N PRO A 81 -4.34 -11.16 28.19
CA PRO A 81 -3.62 -12.38 28.54
C PRO A 81 -3.42 -13.33 27.35
N HIS A 82 -4.07 -13.07 26.21
CA HIS A 82 -3.94 -13.82 24.97
C HIS A 82 -3.09 -13.08 23.92
N ASN A 83 -2.42 -11.98 24.28
CA ASN A 83 -1.51 -11.32 23.36
C ASN A 83 -0.41 -12.30 22.86
N PRO A 84 0.15 -12.09 21.65
CA PRO A 84 1.09 -13.03 21.05
C PRO A 84 2.31 -13.35 21.94
N ALA A 85 2.83 -12.37 22.69
CA ALA A 85 3.95 -12.60 23.60
C ALA A 85 3.54 -13.44 24.81
N ALA A 86 2.35 -13.20 25.39
CA ALA A 86 1.81 -14.02 26.48
C ALA A 86 1.55 -15.46 26.04
N THR A 87 0.99 -15.65 24.84
CA THR A 87 0.80 -16.98 24.25
C THR A 87 2.14 -17.68 24.03
N TRP A 88 3.11 -17.01 23.42
CA TRP A 88 4.43 -17.60 23.22
C TRP A 88 5.11 -18.01 24.53
N VAL A 89 5.00 -17.20 25.59
CA VAL A 89 5.54 -17.53 26.92
C VAL A 89 4.88 -18.77 27.52
N ARG A 90 3.55 -18.93 27.43
CA ARG A 90 2.87 -20.14 27.90
C ARG A 90 3.33 -21.39 27.15
N ASP A 91 3.55 -21.26 25.85
CA ASP A 91 3.92 -22.38 24.98
C ASP A 91 5.42 -22.74 25.11
N HIS A 92 6.25 -21.84 25.66
CA HIS A 92 7.70 -22.01 25.80
C HIS A 92 8.20 -21.71 27.23
N PRO A 93 7.67 -22.37 28.28
CA PRO A 93 7.95 -22.01 29.67
C PRO A 93 9.41 -22.24 30.08
N HIS A 94 10.14 -23.12 29.38
CA HIS A 94 11.54 -23.45 29.66
C HIS A 94 12.54 -22.70 28.79
N ASP A 95 12.09 -21.83 27.87
CA ASP A 95 13.01 -20.99 27.09
C ASP A 95 13.65 -19.95 28.02
N ARG A 96 14.98 -19.82 27.96
CA ARG A 96 15.76 -18.84 28.76
C ARG A 96 15.25 -17.40 28.63
N ARG A 97 14.57 -17.07 27.53
CA ARG A 97 14.01 -15.73 27.24
C ARG A 97 12.63 -15.55 27.85
N ALA A 98 11.91 -16.62 28.20
CA ALA A 98 10.51 -16.58 28.62
C ALA A 98 10.28 -15.63 29.79
N ALA A 99 11.12 -15.70 30.83
CA ALA A 99 11.03 -14.81 31.99
C ALA A 99 11.20 -13.32 31.62
N ALA A 100 12.10 -13.01 30.68
CA ALA A 100 12.33 -11.64 30.24
C ALA A 100 11.18 -11.12 29.36
N ILE A 101 10.69 -11.94 28.43
CA ILE A 101 9.55 -11.63 27.55
C ILE A 101 8.27 -11.46 28.37
N ALA A 102 8.03 -12.36 29.33
CA ALA A 102 6.87 -12.29 30.23
C ALA A 102 6.83 -10.94 30.96
N ARG A 103 7.95 -10.55 31.58
CA ARG A 103 8.02 -9.35 32.42
C ARG A 103 8.03 -8.04 31.62
N ARG A 104 8.67 -8.00 30.46
CA ARG A 104 8.95 -6.75 29.73
C ARG A 104 8.10 -6.54 28.47
N ILE A 105 7.38 -7.56 28.01
CA ILE A 105 6.60 -7.49 26.78
C ILE A 105 5.17 -7.99 27.03
N ALA A 106 5.02 -9.23 27.50
CA ALA A 106 3.69 -9.83 27.65
C ALA A 106 2.84 -9.16 28.75
N ALA A 107 3.49 -8.63 29.79
CA ALA A 107 2.84 -7.91 30.89
C ALA A 107 2.53 -6.43 30.57
N GLU A 108 3.00 -5.92 29.43
CA GLU A 108 2.77 -4.53 29.04
C GLU A 108 1.42 -4.38 28.31
N PRO A 109 0.64 -3.30 28.57
CA PRO A 109 -0.55 -3.03 27.79
C PRO A 109 -0.21 -2.81 26.31
N GLN A 110 -0.89 -3.54 25.43
CA GLN A 110 -0.72 -3.46 23.99
C GLN A 110 -2.08 -3.26 23.32
N ALA A 111 -2.06 -2.59 22.16
CA ALA A 111 -3.27 -2.44 21.38
C ALA A 111 -3.71 -3.78 20.77
N ALA A 112 -5.00 -4.07 20.85
CA ALA A 112 -5.61 -5.16 20.09
C ALA A 112 -5.93 -4.68 18.68
N TRP A 113 -5.28 -5.27 17.68
CA TRP A 113 -5.51 -4.96 16.27
C TRP A 113 -6.72 -5.74 15.76
N LEU A 114 -7.68 -5.01 15.22
CA LEU A 114 -8.94 -5.52 14.69
C LEU A 114 -8.85 -5.52 13.16
N THR A 115 -8.48 -6.67 12.61
CA THR A 115 -8.17 -6.87 11.18
C THR A 115 -9.16 -7.80 10.46
N GLU A 116 -10.02 -8.45 11.21
CA GLU A 116 -11.08 -9.34 10.74
C GLU A 116 -12.17 -8.52 10.02
N THR A 117 -12.70 -9.04 8.92
CA THR A 117 -13.67 -8.35 8.03
C THR A 117 -15.11 -8.85 8.15
N ASN A 118 -15.35 -10.05 8.66
CA ASN A 118 -16.69 -10.54 8.95
C ASN A 118 -17.34 -9.78 10.13
N GLU A 119 -18.63 -9.51 10.00
CA GLU A 119 -19.34 -8.59 10.88
C GLU A 119 -19.66 -9.23 12.23
N SER A 120 -19.92 -10.54 12.26
CA SER A 120 -20.25 -11.24 13.50
C SER A 120 -19.04 -11.46 14.39
N LEU A 121 -17.87 -11.80 13.82
CA LEU A 121 -16.68 -12.03 14.64
C LEU A 121 -16.10 -10.73 15.18
N ILE A 122 -16.15 -9.62 14.43
CA ILE A 122 -15.71 -8.33 14.96
C ILE A 122 -16.59 -7.85 16.12
N GLU A 123 -17.91 -8.01 16.01
CA GLU A 123 -18.85 -7.63 17.07
C GLU A 123 -18.54 -8.44 18.34
N GLN A 124 -18.38 -9.77 18.21
CA GLN A 124 -18.04 -10.63 19.34
C GLN A 124 -16.68 -10.26 19.94
N ARG A 125 -15.65 -10.08 19.11
CA ARG A 125 -14.29 -9.76 19.57
C ARG A 125 -14.23 -8.43 20.31
N ALA A 126 -14.92 -7.40 19.80
CA ALA A 126 -15.00 -6.10 20.46
C ALA A 126 -15.70 -6.23 21.82
N ARG A 127 -16.84 -6.93 21.85
CA ARG A 127 -17.60 -7.20 23.07
C ARG A 127 -16.75 -7.90 24.13
N ASP A 128 -16.02 -8.94 23.74
CA ASP A 128 -15.21 -9.73 24.67
C ASP A 128 -14.03 -8.92 25.23
N LEU A 129 -13.33 -8.18 24.37
CA LEU A 129 -12.22 -7.32 24.79
C LEU A 129 -12.69 -6.23 25.75
N VAL A 130 -13.77 -5.53 25.41
CA VAL A 130 -14.33 -4.45 26.23
C VAL A 130 -14.86 -4.98 27.55
N ARG A 131 -15.63 -6.08 27.54
CA ARG A 131 -16.17 -6.69 28.77
C ARG A 131 -15.08 -7.20 29.70
N THR A 132 -14.08 -7.90 29.16
CA THR A 132 -12.98 -8.46 29.99
C THR A 132 -12.14 -7.34 30.59
N ALA A 133 -11.84 -6.30 29.81
CA ALA A 133 -11.13 -5.13 30.30
C ALA A 133 -11.93 -4.38 31.38
N ALA A 134 -13.23 -4.18 31.15
CA ALA A 134 -14.12 -3.53 32.11
C ALA A 134 -14.24 -4.31 33.43
N ALA A 135 -14.32 -5.64 33.38
CA ALA A 135 -14.33 -6.50 34.57
C ALA A 135 -13.08 -6.32 35.45
N GLN A 136 -11.95 -5.98 34.83
CA GLN A 136 -10.68 -5.68 35.53
C GLN A 136 -10.50 -4.19 35.87
N ARG A 137 -11.49 -3.34 35.57
CA ARG A 137 -11.40 -1.87 35.65
C ARG A 137 -10.21 -1.31 34.88
N ARG A 138 -9.98 -1.86 33.68
CA ARG A 138 -8.92 -1.46 32.77
C ARG A 138 -9.50 -0.94 31.46
N LEU A 139 -8.80 -0.01 30.84
CA LEU A 139 -9.16 0.58 29.56
C LEU A 139 -8.47 -0.19 28.41
N PRO A 140 -9.20 -0.86 27.50
CA PRO A 140 -8.58 -1.49 26.34
C PRO A 140 -8.20 -0.44 25.28
N VAL A 141 -7.11 -0.72 24.57
CA VAL A 141 -6.70 0.06 23.39
C VAL A 141 -6.99 -0.80 22.17
N LEU A 142 -7.86 -0.31 21.28
CA LEU A 142 -8.28 -1.01 20.08
C LEU A 142 -7.78 -0.25 18.85
N VAL A 143 -7.24 -0.98 17.87
CA VAL A 143 -6.80 -0.41 16.59
C VAL A 143 -7.65 -1.01 15.48
N THR A 144 -8.44 -0.19 14.81
CA THR A 144 -9.18 -0.60 13.61
C THR A 144 -8.23 -0.58 12.42
N TYR A 145 -8.11 -1.70 11.72
CA TYR A 145 -7.15 -1.83 10.63
C TYR A 145 -7.77 -2.62 9.47
N THR A 146 -8.88 -2.11 8.97
CA THR A 146 -9.80 -2.85 8.09
C THR A 146 -10.37 -2.00 6.95
N ILE A 147 -9.81 -0.81 6.72
CA ILE A 147 -10.23 0.05 5.60
C ILE A 147 -10.12 -0.70 4.26
N PRO A 148 -10.99 -0.42 3.28
CA PRO A 148 -10.83 -0.98 1.95
C PRO A 148 -9.50 -0.55 1.31
N GLN A 149 -8.91 -1.43 0.51
CA GLN A 149 -7.61 -1.19 -0.14
C GLN A 149 -6.50 -0.85 0.86
N ARG A 150 -6.52 -1.50 2.04
CA ARG A 150 -5.55 -1.29 3.12
C ARG A 150 -4.13 -1.40 2.59
N ASP A 151 -3.28 -0.46 3.02
CA ASP A 151 -1.86 -0.36 2.65
C ASP A 151 -1.61 -0.35 1.14
N CYS A 152 -2.53 0.23 0.36
CA CYS A 152 -2.47 0.24 -1.11
C CYS A 152 -2.29 -1.17 -1.71
N GLN A 153 -2.83 -2.18 -1.03
CA GLN A 153 -2.72 -3.60 -1.39
C GLN A 153 -1.27 -4.14 -1.42
N GLN A 154 -0.39 -3.65 -0.54
CA GLN A 154 1.00 -4.10 -0.42
C GLN A 154 1.16 -5.24 0.63
N LEU A 155 2.31 -5.28 1.34
CA LEU A 155 2.66 -6.37 2.27
C LEU A 155 1.59 -6.66 3.34
N SER A 156 0.84 -5.64 3.76
CA SER A 156 -0.25 -5.74 4.72
C SER A 156 -1.63 -5.60 4.07
N SER A 157 -1.75 -5.98 2.79
CA SER A 157 -3.02 -5.95 2.03
C SER A 157 -4.21 -6.61 2.75
N GLY A 158 -5.42 -6.25 2.33
CA GLY A 158 -6.67 -6.75 2.89
C GLY A 158 -7.63 -5.62 3.25
N GLY A 159 -8.37 -5.83 4.34
CA GLY A 159 -9.46 -4.96 4.76
C GLY A 159 -10.79 -5.32 4.09
N ALA A 160 -11.81 -4.51 4.36
CA ALA A 160 -13.15 -4.73 3.82
C ALA A 160 -13.15 -4.68 2.28
N GLY A 161 -14.05 -5.44 1.65
CA GLY A 161 -14.12 -5.54 0.19
C GLY A 161 -14.44 -4.21 -0.50
N ASP A 162 -15.24 -3.36 0.13
CA ASP A 162 -15.60 -2.02 -0.34
C ASP A 162 -16.02 -1.11 0.82
N THR A 163 -16.34 0.15 0.50
CA THR A 163 -16.78 1.15 1.49
C THR A 163 -18.11 0.78 2.17
N ALA A 164 -19.00 0.04 1.49
CA ALA A 164 -20.28 -0.36 2.07
C ALA A 164 -20.08 -1.48 3.11
N ALA A 165 -19.22 -2.45 2.82
CA ALA A 165 -18.78 -3.48 3.74
C ALA A 165 -18.04 -2.87 4.94
N TYR A 166 -17.16 -1.89 4.73
CA TYR A 166 -16.47 -1.20 5.83
C TYR A 166 -17.44 -0.47 6.77
N ARG A 167 -18.52 0.11 6.25
CA ARG A 167 -19.56 0.75 7.07
C ARG A 167 -20.30 -0.27 7.93
N ARG A 168 -20.77 -1.38 7.33
CA ARG A 168 -21.45 -2.44 8.11
C ARG A 168 -20.52 -3.05 9.16
N TRP A 169 -19.25 -3.25 8.81
CA TRP A 169 -18.21 -3.68 9.74
C TRP A 169 -18.02 -2.68 10.90
N SER A 170 -17.99 -1.37 10.61
CA SER A 170 -17.88 -0.32 11.64
C SER A 170 -19.11 -0.32 12.55
N ASP A 171 -20.31 -0.49 11.99
CA ASP A 171 -21.54 -0.60 12.77
C ASP A 171 -21.49 -1.83 13.69
N ALA A 172 -21.00 -2.98 13.19
CA ALA A 172 -20.82 -4.19 13.98
C ALA A 172 -19.81 -4.00 15.11
N LEU A 173 -18.69 -3.33 14.85
CA LEU A 173 -17.72 -2.95 15.87
C LEU A 173 -18.37 -2.12 16.99
N THR A 174 -19.23 -1.14 16.65
CA THR A 174 -19.88 -0.28 17.66
C THR A 174 -20.95 -0.97 18.49
N ARG A 175 -21.54 -2.08 18.01
CA ARG A 175 -22.50 -2.89 18.78
C ARG A 175 -21.83 -3.81 19.81
N GLY A 176 -20.53 -4.06 19.67
CA GLY A 176 -19.73 -4.89 20.57
C GLY A 176 -19.54 -4.24 21.92
#